data_AF-A0A0H4PBT3-F1
#
_entry.id   AF-A0A0H4PBT3-F1
#
_cell.length_a   1.000
_cell.length_b   1.000
_cell.length_c   1.000
_cell.angle_alpha   90.00
_cell.angle_beta   90.00
_cell.angle_gamma   90.00
#
_symmetry.space_group_name_H-M   'P 1'
#
loop_
_entity.id
_entity.type
_entity.pdbx_description
1 polymer ?
#
loop_
_entity_poly.entity_id
_entity_poly.type
_entity_poly.pdbx_seq_one_letter_code
_entity_poly.pdbx_strand_id
1 'polypeptide(L)'
;MKDSKTILELVKTPLSFMVFFLLLVESFFGFLITNNDDSSERAILIWSSILFFGVTLLAILLLAVIKPEALSGNKKWTERFAHKLITDIYDGLDGYLSNLPNDIEYKEAWLTTSDVLKNTYVEDKEFVVFCQTMSKELDKKTEIRKKWEKYSKT
;
A
#
# COMPACT_ATOMS: atom_id res chain seq x y z
N MET A 1 4.60 11.97 -29.81
CA MET A 1 5.35 11.27 -28.73
C MET A 1 5.10 11.86 -27.33
N LYS A 2 4.01 12.63 -27.13
CA LYS A 2 3.54 13.08 -25.80
C LYS A 2 2.41 12.20 -25.26
N ASP A 3 1.67 11.54 -26.14
CA ASP A 3 0.41 10.84 -25.80
C ASP A 3 0.61 9.52 -25.04
N SER A 4 1.73 8.82 -25.27
CA SER A 4 2.05 7.58 -24.58
C SER A 4 2.34 7.76 -23.08
N LYS A 5 2.79 8.95 -22.65
CA LYS A 5 2.98 9.24 -21.23
C LYS A 5 1.64 9.47 -20.52
N THR A 6 0.68 10.11 -21.18
CA THR A 6 -0.64 10.40 -20.63
C THR A 6 -1.45 9.13 -20.36
N ILE A 7 -1.42 8.16 -21.28
CA ILE A 7 -2.11 6.87 -21.11
C ILE A 7 -1.50 6.09 -19.93
N LEU A 8 -0.17 6.12 -19.79
CA LEU A 8 0.53 5.46 -18.68
C LEU A 8 0.21 6.09 -17.32
N GLU A 9 -0.05 7.40 -17.27
CA GLU A 9 -0.46 8.08 -16.04
C GLU A 9 -1.91 7.78 -15.63
N LEU A 10 -2.80 7.57 -16.60
CA LEU A 10 -4.17 7.10 -16.37
C LEU A 10 -4.24 5.69 -15.76
N VAL A 11 -3.20 4.87 -15.89
CA VAL A 11 -3.15 3.52 -15.29
C VAL A 11 -2.56 3.52 -13.88
N LYS A 12 -1.99 4.64 -13.40
CA LYS A 12 -1.32 4.70 -12.09
C LYS A 12 -2.27 4.56 -10.90
N THR A 13 -3.52 4.99 -11.04
CA THR A 13 -4.51 4.87 -9.95
C THR A 13 -5.53 3.79 -10.28
N PRO A 14 -5.89 2.92 -9.33
CA PRO A 14 -6.89 1.87 -9.54
C PRO A 14 -8.23 2.42 -10.05
N LEU A 15 -8.61 3.60 -9.57
CA LEU A 15 -9.82 4.30 -10.03
C LEU A 15 -9.73 4.70 -11.50
N SER A 16 -8.64 5.33 -11.93
CA SER A 16 -8.48 5.77 -13.32
C SER A 16 -8.42 4.59 -14.28
N PHE A 17 -7.78 3.49 -13.88
CA PHE A 17 -7.79 2.24 -14.64
C PHE A 17 -9.21 1.68 -14.83
N MET A 18 -9.99 1.65 -13.75
CA MET A 18 -11.35 1.12 -13.80
C MET A 18 -12.30 2.04 -14.60
N VAL A 19 -12.15 3.36 -14.52
CA VAL A 19 -12.87 4.32 -15.39
C VAL A 19 -12.49 4.12 -16.86
N PHE A 20 -11.20 3.96 -17.15
CA PHE A 20 -10.73 3.69 -18.51
C PHE A 20 -11.32 2.38 -19.07
N PHE A 21 -11.31 1.32 -18.27
CA PHE A 21 -11.93 0.05 -18.64
C PHE A 21 -13.42 0.20 -18.93
N LEU A 22 -14.15 0.94 -18.08
CA LEU A 22 -15.57 1.23 -18.31
C LEU A 22 -15.79 1.99 -19.62
N LEU A 23 -14.98 3.01 -19.92
CA LEU A 23 -15.07 3.73 -21.20
C LEU A 23 -14.81 2.83 -22.41
N LEU A 24 -13.88 1.89 -22.29
CA LEU A 24 -13.58 0.92 -23.35
C LEU A 24 -14.78 0.00 -23.60
N VAL A 25 -15.36 -0.56 -22.54
CA VAL A 25 -16.54 -1.42 -22.61
C VAL A 25 -17.75 -0.66 -23.17
N GLU A 26 -17.98 0.58 -22.72
CA GLU A 26 -19.05 1.43 -23.25
C GLU A 26 -18.85 1.78 -24.73
N SER A 27 -17.61 2.07 -25.14
CA SER A 27 -17.30 2.31 -26.56
C SER A 27 -17.59 1.08 -27.41
N PHE A 28 -17.31 -0.11 -26.88
CA PHE A 28 -17.62 -1.38 -27.54
C PHE A 28 -19.14 -1.61 -27.66
N PHE A 29 -19.91 -1.36 -26.59
CA PHE A 29 -21.37 -1.41 -26.66
C PHE A 29 -21.94 -0.39 -27.64
N GLY A 30 -21.44 0.84 -27.62
CA GLY A 30 -21.81 1.90 -28.56
C GLY A 30 -21.58 1.46 -30.01
N PHE A 31 -20.44 0.85 -30.30
CA PHE A 31 -20.13 0.29 -31.61
C PHE A 31 -21.12 -0.81 -32.02
N LEU A 32 -21.44 -1.76 -31.14
CA LEU A 32 -22.43 -2.81 -31.42
C LEU A 32 -23.83 -2.24 -31.68
N ILE A 33 -24.24 -1.23 -30.91
CA ILE A 33 -25.53 -0.55 -31.08
C ILE A 33 -25.61 0.16 -32.44
N THR A 34 -24.50 0.73 -32.93
CA THR A 34 -24.49 1.43 -34.22
C THR A 34 -24.46 0.51 -35.44
N ASN A 35 -23.95 -0.71 -35.30
CA ASN A 35 -23.82 -1.66 -36.42
C ASN A 35 -24.97 -2.67 -36.52
N ASN A 36 -25.88 -2.69 -35.54
CA ASN A 36 -27.04 -3.57 -35.57
C ASN A 36 -28.27 -2.83 -36.13
N ASP A 37 -28.76 -3.31 -37.27
CA ASP A 37 -29.95 -2.78 -37.95
C ASP A 37 -31.27 -3.31 -37.36
N ASP A 38 -31.24 -4.41 -36.61
CA ASP A 38 -32.44 -4.95 -35.96
C ASP A 38 -32.84 -4.10 -34.74
N SER A 39 -34.01 -3.46 -34.83
CA SER A 39 -34.59 -2.63 -33.78
C SER A 39 -34.80 -3.34 -32.44
N SER A 40 -35.09 -4.65 -32.47
CA SER A 40 -35.29 -5.47 -31.26
C SER A 40 -33.99 -5.67 -30.50
N GLU A 41 -32.94 -6.10 -31.20
CA GLU A 41 -31.62 -6.36 -30.61
C GLU A 41 -30.95 -5.08 -30.13
N ARG A 42 -31.12 -3.99 -30.89
CA ARG A 42 -30.59 -2.68 -30.53
C ARG A 42 -31.17 -2.16 -29.21
N ALA A 43 -32.47 -2.38 -28.96
CA ALA A 43 -33.10 -2.01 -27.70
C ALA A 43 -32.51 -2.79 -26.51
N ILE A 44 -32.28 -4.10 -26.67
CA ILE A 44 -31.67 -4.94 -25.64
C ILE A 44 -30.25 -4.48 -25.31
N LEU A 45 -29.45 -4.13 -26.34
CA LEU A 45 -28.08 -3.64 -26.16
C LEU A 45 -28.04 -2.29 -25.43
N ILE A 46 -28.95 -1.37 -25.75
CA ILE A 46 -29.05 -0.06 -25.08
C ILE A 46 -29.37 -0.26 -23.60
N TRP A 47 -30.39 -1.07 -23.27
CA TRP A 47 -30.75 -1.32 -21.87
C TRP A 47 -29.64 -2.05 -21.12
N SER A 48 -28.91 -2.94 -21.78
CA SER A 48 -27.78 -3.67 -21.20
C SER A 48 -26.61 -2.73 -20.89
N SER A 49 -26.28 -1.79 -21.79
CA SER A 49 -25.27 -0.75 -21.55
C SER A 49 -25.67 0.15 -20.38
N ILE A 50 -26.92 0.66 -20.35
CA ILE A 50 -27.41 1.50 -19.25
C ILE A 50 -27.34 0.76 -17.90
N LEU A 51 -27.76 -0.51 -17.88
CA LEU A 51 -27.74 -1.33 -16.65
C LEU A 51 -26.30 -1.59 -16.20
N PHE A 52 -25.40 -1.94 -17.13
CA PHE A 52 -23.99 -2.14 -16.85
C PHE A 52 -23.33 -0.88 -16.26
N PHE A 53 -23.60 0.28 -16.86
CA PHE A 53 -23.13 1.57 -16.35
C PHE A 53 -23.64 1.83 -14.92
N GLY A 54 -24.95 1.63 -14.69
CA GLY A 54 -25.57 1.84 -13.38
C GLY A 54 -25.01 0.92 -12.29
N VAL A 55 -24.82 -0.37 -12.59
CA VAL A 55 -24.22 -1.34 -11.66
C VAL A 55 -22.78 -0.97 -11.34
N THR A 56 -22.00 -0.59 -12.36
CA THR A 56 -20.60 -0.21 -12.17
C THR A 56 -20.49 1.06 -11.33
N LEU A 57 -21.30 2.08 -11.60
CA LEU A 57 -21.37 3.30 -10.79
C LEU A 57 -21.67 3.00 -9.32
N LEU A 58 -22.65 2.13 -9.07
CA LEU A 58 -23.03 1.72 -7.72
C LEU A 58 -21.88 0.98 -7.00
N ALA A 59 -21.17 0.09 -7.71
CA ALA A 59 -20.00 -0.59 -7.17
C ALA A 59 -18.87 0.39 -6.78
N ILE A 60 -18.64 1.43 -7.60
CA ILE A 60 -17.66 2.48 -7.32
C ILE A 60 -18.05 3.26 -6.07
N LEU A 61 -19.32 3.66 -5.96
CA LEU A 61 -19.83 4.37 -4.80
C LEU A 61 -19.71 3.54 -3.52
N LEU A 62 -20.04 2.25 -3.58
CA LEU A 62 -19.85 1.34 -2.45
C LEU A 62 -18.37 1.20 -2.06
N LEU A 63 -17.47 1.05 -3.03
CA LEU A 63 -16.03 1.03 -2.76
C LEU A 63 -15.54 2.35 -2.15
N ALA A 64 -16.06 3.48 -2.60
CA ALA A 64 -15.70 4.79 -2.07
C ALA A 64 -16.10 4.96 -0.60
N VAL A 65 -17.23 4.39 -0.19
CA VAL A 65 -17.69 4.43 1.21
C VAL A 65 -16.96 3.40 2.08
N ILE A 66 -16.77 2.17 1.58
CA ILE A 66 -16.25 1.06 2.40
C ILE A 66 -14.71 1.08 2.48
N LYS A 67 -14.02 1.41 1.39
CA LYS A 67 -12.55 1.41 1.27
C LYS A 67 -12.05 2.55 0.38
N PRO A 68 -12.13 3.82 0.83
CA PRO A 68 -11.64 4.97 0.05
C PRO A 68 -10.14 4.88 -0.26
N GLU A 69 -9.36 4.12 0.53
CA GLU A 69 -7.93 3.89 0.30
C GLU A 69 -7.67 3.05 -0.96
N ALA A 70 -8.60 2.17 -1.33
CA ALA A 70 -8.48 1.35 -2.53
C ALA A 70 -8.63 2.18 -3.83
N LEU A 71 -9.38 3.28 -3.77
CA LEU A 71 -9.61 4.17 -4.92
C LEU A 71 -8.52 5.24 -5.07
N SER A 72 -8.02 5.75 -3.94
CA SER A 72 -7.01 6.82 -3.93
C SER A 72 -5.59 6.33 -4.22
N GLY A 73 -5.33 5.02 -4.12
CA GLY A 73 -3.98 4.45 -4.29
C GLY A 73 -3.00 4.81 -3.17
N ASN A 74 -3.36 5.73 -2.29
CA ASN A 74 -2.61 6.09 -1.10
C ASN A 74 -3.03 5.19 0.05
N LYS A 75 -2.37 4.04 0.14
CA LYS A 75 -2.49 3.20 1.34
C LYS A 75 -1.77 3.91 2.47
N LYS A 76 -2.53 4.53 3.38
CA LYS A 76 -1.98 4.99 4.66
C LYS A 76 -1.27 3.83 5.33
N TRP A 77 -0.05 4.04 5.77
CA TRP A 77 0.70 3.07 6.57
C TRP A 77 -0.12 2.80 7.83
N THR A 78 -0.84 1.68 7.86
CA THR A 78 -1.56 1.29 9.07
C THR A 78 -0.53 0.99 10.14
N GLU A 79 -0.74 1.44 11.38
CA GLU A 79 0.20 1.22 12.49
C GLU A 79 0.58 -0.26 12.62
N ARG A 80 -0.36 -1.16 12.34
CA ARG A 80 -0.13 -2.61 12.34
C ARG A 80 0.87 -3.06 11.25
N PHE A 81 0.87 -2.43 10.08
CA PHE A 81 1.86 -2.72 9.03
C PHE A 81 3.24 -2.19 9.41
N ALA A 82 3.32 -0.98 9.96
CA ALA A 82 4.57 -0.43 10.47
C ALA A 82 5.19 -1.34 11.53
N HIS A 83 4.42 -1.77 12.53
CA HIS A 83 4.89 -2.71 13.56
C HIS A 83 5.38 -4.04 12.99
N LYS A 84 4.64 -4.61 12.03
CA LYS A 84 5.05 -5.87 11.41
C LYS A 84 6.36 -5.71 10.64
N LEU A 85 6.47 -4.65 9.84
CA LEU A 85 7.68 -4.36 9.08
C LEU A 85 8.89 -4.11 9.98
N ILE A 86 8.72 -3.40 11.09
CA ILE A 86 9.77 -3.19 12.09
C ILE A 86 10.24 -4.53 12.66
N THR A 87 9.31 -5.44 12.94
CA THR A 87 9.64 -6.78 13.43
C THR A 87 10.40 -7.59 12.38
N ASP A 88 9.94 -7.58 11.13
CA ASP A 88 10.59 -8.30 10.03
C ASP A 88 12.01 -7.75 9.78
N ILE A 89 12.22 -6.43 9.85
CA ILE A 89 13.55 -5.80 9.74
C ILE A 89 14.42 -6.19 10.93
N TYR A 90 13.87 -6.13 12.15
CA TYR A 90 14.60 -6.54 13.35
C TYR A 90 15.07 -7.97 13.23
N ASP A 91 14.16 -8.92 12.95
CA ASP A 91 14.48 -10.35 12.87
C ASP A 91 15.46 -10.64 11.71
N GLY A 92 15.32 -9.93 10.58
CA GLY A 92 16.21 -10.07 9.43
C GLY A 92 17.64 -9.59 9.69
N LEU A 93 17.80 -8.49 10.45
CA LEU A 93 19.11 -7.95 10.81
C LEU A 93 19.70 -8.61 12.05
N ASP A 94 18.86 -9.06 12.98
CA ASP A 94 19.27 -9.69 14.24
C ASP A 94 20.13 -10.93 13.96
N GLY A 95 19.79 -11.74 12.96
CA GLY A 95 20.60 -12.90 12.59
C GLY A 95 22.02 -12.54 12.10
N TYR A 96 22.20 -11.38 11.48
CA TYR A 96 23.53 -10.90 11.09
C TYR A 96 24.27 -10.30 12.29
N LEU A 97 23.58 -9.48 13.09
CA LEU A 97 24.17 -8.83 14.25
C LEU A 97 24.48 -9.81 15.38
N SER A 98 23.75 -10.92 15.50
CA SER A 98 24.00 -11.96 16.50
C SER A 98 25.32 -12.70 16.29
N ASN A 99 25.92 -12.61 15.09
CA ASN A 99 27.23 -13.17 14.82
C ASN A 99 28.38 -12.27 15.30
N LEU A 100 28.09 -11.08 15.83
CA LEU A 100 29.11 -10.23 16.42
C LEU A 100 29.70 -10.93 17.66
N PRO A 101 31.04 -10.95 17.79
CA PRO A 101 31.73 -11.73 18.82
C PRO A 101 31.48 -11.22 20.24
N ASN A 102 30.97 -9.99 20.39
CA ASN A 102 30.77 -9.34 21.68
C ASN A 102 29.33 -8.79 21.82
N ASP A 103 28.66 -9.14 22.92
CA ASP A 103 27.34 -8.62 23.29
C ASP A 103 27.29 -7.08 23.36
N ILE A 104 28.44 -6.45 23.61
CA ILE A 104 28.58 -4.98 23.66
C ILE A 104 28.43 -4.39 22.26
N GLU A 105 29.13 -4.95 21.26
CA GLU A 105 29.08 -4.48 19.87
C GLU A 105 27.68 -4.68 19.27
N TYR A 106 27.04 -5.80 19.59
CA TYR A 106 25.64 -6.05 19.23
C TYR A 106 24.71 -4.96 19.78
N LYS A 107 24.89 -4.58 21.05
CA LYS A 107 24.06 -3.54 21.70
C LYS A 107 24.32 -2.16 21.11
N GLU A 108 25.58 -1.83 20.88
CA GLU A 108 25.99 -0.57 20.28
C GLU A 108 25.44 -0.42 18.86
N ALA A 109 25.42 -1.48 18.06
CA ALA A 109 24.85 -1.48 16.72
C ALA A 109 23.35 -1.12 16.72
N TRP A 110 22.57 -1.73 17.62
CA TRP A 110 21.14 -1.43 17.72
C TRP A 110 20.83 -0.06 18.31
N LEU A 111 21.60 0.39 19.31
CA LEU A 111 21.48 1.74 19.87
C LEU A 111 21.80 2.80 18.81
N THR A 112 22.90 2.61 18.07
CA THR A 112 23.29 3.49 16.97
C THR A 112 22.19 3.56 15.91
N THR A 113 21.60 2.41 15.55
CA THR A 113 20.48 2.35 14.60
C THR A 113 19.26 3.12 15.10
N SER A 114 18.90 2.93 16.38
CA SER A 114 17.79 3.66 17.02
C SER A 114 18.05 5.18 17.03
N ASP A 115 19.26 5.61 17.34
CA ASP A 115 19.63 7.03 17.39
C ASP A 115 19.65 7.68 16.01
N VAL A 116 20.11 6.97 14.97
CA VAL A 116 20.02 7.43 13.58
C VAL A 116 18.56 7.63 13.17
N LEU A 117 17.68 6.70 13.53
CA LEU A 117 16.25 6.80 13.24
C LEU A 117 15.58 7.96 13.99
N LYS A 118 15.94 8.20 15.26
CA LYS A 118 15.41 9.33 16.06
C LYS A 118 15.80 10.69 15.48
N ASN A 119 17.03 10.80 14.96
CA ASN A 119 17.59 12.05 14.45
C ASN A 119 17.37 12.25 12.94
N THR A 120 16.59 11.38 12.30
CA THR A 120 16.28 11.49 10.87
C THR A 120 15.38 12.71 10.62
N TYR A 121 15.89 13.68 9.86
CA TYR A 121 15.13 14.87 9.45
C TYR A 121 14.76 14.74 7.97
N VAL A 122 13.51 14.40 7.69
CA VAL A 122 12.94 14.29 6.35
C VAL A 122 11.66 15.12 6.31
N GLU A 123 11.38 15.77 5.18
CA GLU A 123 10.17 16.60 5.02
C GLU A 123 8.87 15.78 5.13
N ASP A 124 8.93 14.48 4.87
CA ASP A 124 7.82 13.54 5.00
C ASP A 124 7.52 13.22 6.46
N LYS A 125 6.41 13.79 6.96
CA LYS A 125 5.91 13.58 8.32
C LYS A 125 5.53 12.13 8.61
N GLU A 126 4.99 11.39 7.63
CA GLU A 126 4.61 9.99 7.83
C GLU A 126 5.86 9.14 8.03
N PHE A 127 6.91 9.42 7.25
CA PHE A 127 8.19 8.75 7.39
C PHE A 127 8.86 9.04 8.75
N VAL A 128 8.83 10.30 9.21
CA VAL A 128 9.36 10.66 10.54
C VAL A 128 8.63 9.91 11.67
N VAL A 129 7.30 9.81 11.60
CA VAL A 129 6.51 9.05 12.57
C VAL A 129 6.86 7.56 12.53
N PHE A 130 7.08 6.99 11.34
CA PHE A 130 7.55 5.62 11.18
C PHE A 130 8.92 5.41 11.84
N CYS A 131 9.91 6.27 11.56
CA CYS A 131 11.25 6.18 12.16
C CYS A 131 11.22 6.28 13.69
N GLN A 132 10.41 7.17 14.25
CA GLN A 132 10.22 7.29 15.71
C GLN A 132 9.53 6.07 16.32
N THR A 133 8.60 5.45 15.60
CA THR A 133 7.94 4.22 16.04
C THR A 133 8.93 3.05 16.01
N MET A 134 9.73 2.95 14.95
CA MET A 134 10.77 1.94 14.81
C MET A 134 11.83 2.06 15.91
N SER A 135 12.34 3.27 16.18
CA SER A 135 13.35 3.48 17.22
C SER A 135 12.83 3.04 18.59
N LYS A 136 11.57 3.35 18.94
CA LYS A 136 10.95 2.93 20.21
C LYS A 136 10.84 1.42 20.34
N GLU A 137 10.45 0.73 19.27
CA GLU A 137 10.36 -0.73 19.27
C GLU A 137 11.72 -1.42 19.33
N LEU A 138 12.74 -0.86 18.66
CA LEU A 138 14.13 -1.34 18.76
C LEU A 138 14.67 -1.20 20.19
N ASP A 139 14.46 -0.04 20.82
CA ASP A 139 14.84 0.20 22.22
C ASP A 139 14.17 -0.83 23.15
N LYS A 140 12.88 -1.10 22.94
CA LYS A 140 12.13 -2.09 23.73
C LYS A 140 12.63 -3.52 23.53
N LYS A 141 12.89 -3.93 22.29
CA LYS A 141 13.39 -5.29 21.99
C LYS A 141 14.79 -5.53 22.55
N THR A 142 15.68 -4.55 22.45
CA THR A 142 17.03 -4.63 23.04
C THR A 142 17.01 -4.73 24.56
N GLU A 143 16.12 -4.00 25.24
CA GLU A 143 15.91 -4.13 26.69
C GLU A 143 15.36 -5.51 27.11
N ILE A 144 14.39 -6.04 26.35
CA ILE A 144 13.80 -7.35 26.63
C ILE A 144 14.88 -8.44 26.54
N ARG A 145 15.70 -8.44 25.49
CA ARG A 145 16.80 -9.41 25.33
C ARG A 145 17.80 -9.35 26.49
N LYS A 146 18.14 -8.16 26.97
CA LYS A 146 19.00 -7.97 28.16
C LYS A 146 18.41 -8.64 29.41
N LYS A 147 17.09 -8.59 29.60
CA LYS A 147 16.43 -9.29 30.71
C LYS A 147 16.55 -10.80 30.55
N TRP A 148 16.27 -11.33 29.36
CA TRP A 148 16.38 -12.77 29.08
C TRP A 148 17.79 -13.32 29.28
N GLU A 149 18.83 -12.64 28.79
CA GLU A 149 20.25 -13.02 28.99
C GLU A 149 20.65 -13.06 30.47
N LYS A 150 20.08 -12.16 31.28
CA LYS A 150 20.31 -12.15 32.72
C LYS A 150 19.68 -13.39 33.38
N TYR A 151 18.44 -13.74 33.00
CA TYR A 151 17.75 -14.90 33.54
C TYR A 151 18.37 -16.24 33.09
N SER A 152 18.91 -16.33 31.87
CA SER A 152 19.52 -17.58 31.38
C SER A 152 20.90 -17.88 31.98
N LYS A 153 21.55 -16.88 32.61
CA LYS A 153 22.86 -17.02 33.28
C LYS A 153 22.73 -17.28 34.80
N THR A 154 21.51 -17.33 35.33
CA THR A 154 21.22 -17.63 36.75
C THR A 154 20.76 -19.07 36.89
#